data_AF-A0A074YNT0-F1
#
_entry.id   AF-A0A074YNT0-F1
#
_cell.length_a   1.000
_cell.length_b   1.000
_cell.length_c   1.000
_cell.angle_alpha   90.00
_cell.angle_beta   90.00
_cell.angle_gamma   90.00
#
_symmetry.space_group_name_H-M   'P 1'
#
loop_
_entity.id
_entity.type
_entity.pdbx_description
1 polymer ?
#
loop_
_entity_poly.entity_id
_entity_poly.type
_entity_poly.pdbx_seq_one_letter_code
_entity_poly.pdbx_strand_id
1 'polypeptide(L)'
;MPSKQKSMPYPWEMIVDANRTGSVGDIDLILLEAFELSTEAYDTCVASVREKATVGNKVDRLQYLIDEGHIDVDKKLVQLVYRDDDMVRWCLDDGAIVDDTDKTMLADVASFGSIDTLRLLHEHGASISESTLNNAAWRGRPEMVAFLIDHVGIDINKAYAGKHEPLLRNQTALCSAAISPLADGVGEVAKALLEPRADPYHEDSNALEEATNSVVIDVFHEWKHNLEEPKTKTRKTTHRTNFTASKTIP
;
A
#
# COMPACT_ATOMS: atom_id res chain seq x y z
N MET A 1 -34.11 -5.24 19.00
CA MET A 1 -33.87 -4.98 20.44
C MET A 1 -32.68 -4.04 20.54
N PRO A 2 -32.78 -2.85 21.14
CA PRO A 2 -31.63 -1.97 21.27
C PRO A 2 -30.67 -2.62 22.28
N SER A 3 -29.45 -2.87 21.82
CA SER A 3 -28.34 -3.34 22.63
C SER A 3 -28.17 -2.42 23.84
N LYS A 4 -28.27 -2.99 25.05
CA LYS A 4 -27.93 -2.29 26.28
C LYS A 4 -26.53 -1.73 26.11
N GLN A 5 -26.42 -0.41 25.97
CA GLN A 5 -25.19 0.33 26.16
C GLN A 5 -24.71 -0.08 27.57
N LYS A 6 -23.66 -0.91 27.66
CA LYS A 6 -22.98 -1.16 28.92
C LYS A 6 -22.60 0.24 29.43
N SER A 7 -23.22 0.66 30.51
CA SER A 7 -22.85 1.85 31.26
C SER A 7 -21.40 1.64 31.72
N MET A 8 -20.42 2.07 30.92
CA MET A 8 -19.04 2.11 31.35
C MET A 8 -18.93 3.24 32.38
N PRO A 9 -18.55 2.95 33.64
CA PRO A 9 -18.34 3.99 34.64
C PRO A 9 -17.01 4.70 34.32
N TYR A 10 -16.92 6.00 34.62
CA TYR A 10 -15.83 6.96 34.31
C TYR A 10 -16.05 7.82 33.05
N PRO A 11 -15.67 9.12 33.02
CA PRO A 11 -15.96 9.95 31.88
C PRO A 11 -15.01 9.54 30.77
N TRP A 12 -15.49 8.70 29.86
CA TRP A 12 -14.89 8.42 28.55
C TRP A 12 -14.40 9.71 27.85
N GLU A 13 -15.02 10.84 28.16
CA GLU A 13 -14.58 12.17 27.76
C GLU A 13 -13.12 12.50 28.14
N MET A 14 -12.65 12.12 29.34
CA MET A 14 -11.25 12.31 29.74
C MET A 14 -10.29 11.44 28.91
N ILE A 15 -10.65 10.17 28.69
CA ILE A 15 -9.85 9.27 27.83
C ILE A 15 -9.80 9.83 26.41
N VAL A 16 -10.93 10.29 25.86
CA VAL A 16 -11.01 10.89 24.54
C VAL A 16 -10.17 12.16 24.44
N ASP A 17 -10.22 13.03 25.45
CA ASP A 17 -9.48 14.30 25.42
C ASP A 17 -7.97 14.08 25.58
N ALA A 18 -7.55 13.21 26.50
CA ALA A 18 -6.16 12.77 26.63
C ALA A 18 -5.67 12.13 25.33
N ASN A 19 -6.47 11.27 24.71
CA ASN A 19 -6.17 10.68 23.40
C ASN A 19 -6.02 11.72 22.29
N ARG A 20 -6.84 12.77 22.30
CA ARG A 20 -6.85 13.80 21.25
C ARG A 20 -5.72 14.82 21.39
N THR A 21 -5.43 15.26 22.61
CA THR A 21 -4.57 16.44 22.87
C THR A 21 -3.62 16.29 24.06
N GLY A 22 -3.71 15.22 24.85
CA GLY A 22 -2.91 15.04 26.06
C GLY A 22 -1.41 14.81 25.83
N SER A 23 -0.62 15.00 26.88
CA SER A 23 0.77 14.58 27.01
C SER A 23 0.88 13.11 27.43
N VAL A 24 2.09 12.56 27.50
CA VAL A 24 2.33 11.25 28.13
C VAL A 24 1.89 11.23 29.60
N GLY A 25 2.05 12.33 30.34
CA GLY A 25 1.59 12.42 31.73
C GLY A 25 0.07 12.36 31.86
N ASP A 26 -0.67 12.88 30.87
CA ASP A 26 -2.13 12.73 30.83
C ASP A 26 -2.54 11.28 30.54
N ILE A 27 -1.75 10.55 29.74
CA ILE A 27 -1.94 9.12 29.48
C ILE A 27 -1.66 8.29 30.74
N ASP A 28 -0.55 8.55 31.44
CA ASP A 28 -0.23 7.89 32.71
C ASP A 28 -1.36 8.07 33.74
N LEU A 29 -1.84 9.30 33.91
CA LEU A 29 -2.93 9.60 34.82
C LEU A 29 -4.22 8.81 34.49
N ILE A 30 -4.67 8.79 33.23
CA ILE A 30 -5.89 8.04 32.87
C ILE A 30 -5.71 6.52 32.99
N LEU A 31 -4.49 6.00 32.81
CA LEU A 31 -4.21 4.57 33.00
C LEU A 31 -4.24 4.20 34.49
N LEU A 32 -3.66 5.03 35.36
CA LEU A 32 -3.73 4.88 36.82
C LEU A 32 -5.19 4.92 37.30
N GLU A 33 -5.95 5.91 36.87
CA GLU A 33 -7.37 6.03 37.24
C GLU A 33 -8.20 4.82 36.73
N ALA A 34 -7.93 4.33 35.52
CA ALA A 34 -8.59 3.15 34.99
C ALA A 34 -8.23 1.87 35.76
N PHE A 35 -6.96 1.73 36.18
CA PHE A 35 -6.48 0.62 37.00
C PHE A 35 -7.17 0.58 38.37
N GLU A 36 -7.30 1.72 39.04
CA GLU A 36 -7.98 1.83 40.34
C GLU A 36 -9.47 1.45 40.25
N LEU A 37 -10.08 1.65 39.08
CA LEU A 37 -11.49 1.34 38.85
C LEU A 37 -11.73 -0.16 38.65
N SER A 38 -11.07 -0.76 37.65
CA SER A 38 -11.17 -2.20 37.36
C SER A 38 -10.19 -2.63 36.26
N THR A 39 -9.87 -3.93 36.21
CA THR A 39 -9.10 -4.53 35.11
C THR A 39 -9.76 -4.34 33.74
N GLU A 40 -11.10 -4.47 33.62
CA GLU A 40 -11.80 -4.27 32.32
C GLU A 40 -11.65 -2.82 31.83
N ALA A 41 -11.70 -1.84 32.73
CA ALA A 41 -11.50 -0.42 32.40
C ALA A 41 -10.05 -0.15 31.97
N TYR A 42 -9.08 -0.71 32.71
CA TYR A 42 -7.67 -0.58 32.40
C TYR A 42 -7.33 -1.15 31.01
N ASP A 43 -7.72 -2.40 30.73
CA ASP A 43 -7.46 -3.05 29.45
C ASP A 43 -8.10 -2.28 28.27
N THR A 44 -9.32 -1.77 28.48
CA THR A 44 -10.02 -0.94 27.49
C THR A 44 -9.29 0.37 27.24
N CYS A 45 -8.77 1.00 28.29
CA CYS A 45 -8.01 2.24 28.20
C CYS A 45 -6.70 2.02 27.44
N VAL A 46 -5.90 1.02 27.82
CA VAL A 46 -4.66 0.63 27.12
C VAL A 46 -4.91 0.40 25.63
N ALA A 47 -5.95 -0.37 25.29
CA ALA A 47 -6.30 -0.64 23.89
C ALA A 47 -6.62 0.65 23.10
N SER A 48 -7.38 1.56 23.71
CA SER A 48 -7.75 2.84 23.11
C SER A 48 -6.55 3.78 22.92
N VAL A 49 -5.69 3.87 23.94
CA VAL A 49 -4.48 4.70 23.89
C VAL A 49 -3.52 4.18 22.82
N ARG A 50 -3.30 2.85 22.75
CA ARG A 50 -2.47 2.23 21.72
C ARG A 50 -2.97 2.55 20.31
N GLU A 51 -4.25 2.34 20.05
CA GLU A 51 -4.85 2.63 18.74
C GLU A 51 -4.66 4.10 18.37
N LYS A 52 -4.90 5.01 19.32
CA LYS A 52 -4.76 6.44 19.05
C LYS A 52 -3.31 6.88 18.86
N ALA A 53 -2.38 6.34 19.64
CA ALA A 53 -0.96 6.63 19.51
C ALA A 53 -0.43 6.20 18.13
N THR A 54 -0.91 5.05 17.64
CA THR A 54 -0.63 4.56 16.28
C THR A 54 -1.21 5.48 15.21
N VAL A 55 -2.53 5.72 15.23
CA VAL A 55 -3.23 6.53 14.20
C VAL A 55 -2.76 7.99 14.19
N GLY A 56 -2.36 8.51 15.36
CA GLY A 56 -1.90 9.89 15.53
C GLY A 56 -0.40 10.10 15.36
N ASN A 57 0.37 9.05 15.03
CA ASN A 57 1.83 9.04 15.01
C ASN A 57 2.44 9.73 16.26
N LYS A 58 2.09 9.22 17.45
CA LYS A 58 2.56 9.74 18.74
C LYS A 58 3.66 8.85 19.29
N VAL A 59 4.88 9.03 18.77
CA VAL A 59 6.07 8.23 19.13
C VAL A 59 6.33 8.24 20.63
N ASP A 60 6.21 9.40 21.27
CA ASP A 60 6.36 9.58 22.72
C ASP A 60 5.41 8.68 23.52
N ARG A 61 4.16 8.56 23.06
CA ARG A 61 3.17 7.68 23.67
C ARG A 61 3.41 6.21 23.37
N LEU A 62 3.79 5.87 22.14
CA LEU A 62 4.14 4.49 21.80
C LEU A 62 5.33 4.01 22.63
N GLN A 63 6.38 4.84 22.76
CA GLN A 63 7.54 4.56 23.59
C GLN A 63 7.12 4.33 25.05
N TYR A 64 6.31 5.24 25.62
CA TYR A 64 5.78 5.07 26.97
C TYR A 64 5.03 3.74 27.15
N LEU A 65 4.15 3.39 26.22
CA LEU A 65 3.39 2.13 26.27
C LEU A 65 4.29 0.90 26.13
N ILE A 66 5.40 0.99 25.41
CA ILE A 66 6.39 -0.11 25.32
C ILE A 66 7.18 -0.23 26.61
N ASP A 67 7.64 0.89 27.16
CA ASP A 67 8.41 0.94 28.41
C ASP A 67 7.60 0.35 29.59
N GLU A 68 6.29 0.63 29.64
CA GLU A 68 5.34 0.06 30.61
C GLU A 68 4.88 -1.38 30.27
N GLY A 69 5.34 -1.95 29.15
CA GLY A 69 5.03 -3.32 28.74
C GLY A 69 3.58 -3.53 28.25
N HIS A 70 2.93 -2.47 27.77
CA HIS A 70 1.57 -2.50 27.22
C HIS A 70 1.53 -2.84 25.72
N ILE A 71 2.66 -2.71 25.03
CA ILE A 71 2.83 -3.00 23.61
C ILE A 71 4.14 -3.77 23.43
N ASP A 72 4.07 -4.85 22.66
CA ASP A 72 5.26 -5.52 22.14
C ASP A 72 5.68 -4.88 20.81
N VAL A 73 6.98 -4.68 20.63
CA VAL A 73 7.55 -4.26 19.34
C VAL A 73 7.63 -5.48 18.43
N ASP A 74 6.52 -5.74 17.75
CA ASP A 74 6.34 -6.92 16.92
C ASP A 74 5.81 -6.58 15.51
N LYS A 75 5.66 -7.63 14.71
CA LYS A 75 5.07 -7.56 13.36
C LYS A 75 3.69 -6.90 13.31
N LYS A 76 2.87 -7.01 14.37
CA LYS A 76 1.54 -6.39 14.40
C LYS A 76 1.65 -4.88 14.58
N LEU A 77 2.60 -4.41 15.38
CA LEU A 77 2.86 -2.98 15.49
C LEU A 77 3.27 -2.41 14.12
N VAL A 78 4.16 -3.11 13.40
CA VAL A 78 4.55 -2.75 12.02
C VAL A 78 3.33 -2.68 11.09
N GLN A 79 2.44 -3.69 11.13
CA GLN A 79 1.19 -3.70 10.35
C GLN A 79 0.20 -2.58 10.73
N LEU A 80 0.32 -1.97 11.91
CA LEU A 80 -0.52 -0.85 12.31
C LEU A 80 0.05 0.49 11.82
N VAL A 81 1.37 0.60 11.72
CA VAL A 81 2.08 1.84 11.38
C VAL A 81 2.60 1.89 9.94
N TYR A 82 2.35 0.88 9.10
CA TYR A 82 2.90 0.74 7.73
C TYR A 82 2.67 1.92 6.76
N ARG A 83 1.86 2.90 7.14
CA ARG A 83 1.59 4.12 6.36
C ARG A 83 2.53 5.28 6.74
N ASP A 84 3.35 5.09 7.77
CA ASP A 84 4.29 6.05 8.29
C ASP A 84 5.70 5.46 8.28
N ASP A 85 6.51 5.89 7.31
CA ASP A 85 7.83 5.32 7.05
C ASP A 85 8.79 5.48 8.24
N ASP A 86 8.63 6.55 9.01
CA ASP A 86 9.45 6.81 10.19
C ASP A 86 9.09 5.86 11.32
N MET A 87 7.80 5.53 11.49
CA MET A 87 7.39 4.56 12.50
C MET A 87 7.72 3.14 12.13
N VAL A 88 7.61 2.77 10.85
CA VAL A 88 8.06 1.46 10.39
C VAL A 88 9.55 1.30 10.67
N ARG A 89 10.36 2.30 10.31
CA ARG A 89 11.81 2.27 10.57
C ARG A 89 12.11 2.17 12.06
N TRP A 90 11.45 2.99 12.87
CA TRP A 90 11.63 2.94 14.31
C TRP A 90 11.25 1.57 14.91
N CYS A 91 10.15 0.96 14.48
CA CYS A 91 9.77 -0.39 14.94
C CYS A 91 10.83 -1.43 14.56
N LEU A 92 11.37 -1.37 13.34
CA LEU A 92 12.40 -2.30 12.87
C LEU A 92 13.73 -2.09 13.61
N ASP A 93 14.13 -0.83 13.84
CA ASP A 93 15.32 -0.46 14.60
C ASP A 93 15.23 -0.94 16.07
N ASP A 94 14.02 -0.93 16.64
CA ASP A 94 13.74 -1.41 18.00
C ASP A 94 13.46 -2.93 18.07
N GLY A 95 13.70 -3.65 16.97
CA GLY A 95 13.77 -5.11 16.96
C GLY A 95 12.52 -5.84 16.49
N ALA A 96 11.52 -5.15 15.92
CA ALA A 96 10.38 -5.80 15.31
C ALA A 96 10.85 -6.74 14.18
N ILE A 97 10.50 -8.03 14.30
CA ILE A 97 10.84 -9.03 13.29
C ILE A 97 9.75 -9.05 12.22
N VAL A 98 10.17 -8.88 10.97
CA VAL A 98 9.36 -9.08 9.78
C VAL A 98 9.90 -10.29 9.02
N ASP A 99 9.01 -11.08 8.44
CA ASP A 99 9.33 -12.31 7.72
C ASP A 99 8.30 -12.58 6.61
N ASP A 100 8.48 -13.68 5.88
CA ASP A 100 7.64 -14.09 4.75
C ASP A 100 6.37 -14.85 5.16
N THR A 101 6.11 -15.01 6.47
CA THR A 101 4.97 -15.79 6.97
C THR A 101 3.64 -15.10 6.73
N ASP A 102 3.66 -13.77 6.58
CA ASP A 102 2.48 -12.98 6.24
C ASP A 102 2.57 -12.45 4.82
N LYS A 103 1.70 -12.99 3.97
CA LYS A 103 1.63 -12.64 2.56
C LYS A 103 0.79 -11.40 2.28
N THR A 104 0.06 -10.88 3.28
CA THR A 104 -0.82 -9.71 3.11
C THR A 104 -0.13 -8.40 3.45
N MET A 105 0.91 -8.41 4.28
CA MET A 105 1.60 -7.18 4.73
C MET A 105 1.99 -6.25 3.57
N LEU A 106 2.74 -6.75 2.57
CA LEU A 106 3.13 -5.90 1.45
C LEU A 106 1.97 -5.58 0.50
N ALA A 107 0.87 -6.36 0.52
CA ALA A 107 -0.34 -6.02 -0.22
C ALA A 107 -1.08 -4.83 0.41
N ASP A 108 -1.11 -4.74 1.75
CA ASP A 108 -1.63 -3.56 2.46
C ASP A 108 -0.77 -2.32 2.19
N VAL A 109 0.56 -2.47 2.23
CA VAL A 109 1.50 -1.38 1.89
C VAL A 109 1.33 -0.95 0.44
N ALA A 110 1.22 -1.90 -0.49
CA ALA A 110 0.95 -1.60 -1.89
C ALA A 110 -0.35 -0.82 -2.06
N SER A 111 -1.37 -1.12 -1.25
CA SER A 111 -2.65 -0.42 -1.27
C SER A 111 -2.61 1.01 -0.73
N PHE A 112 -1.90 1.25 0.38
CA PHE A 112 -2.06 2.50 1.15
C PHE A 112 -0.77 3.11 1.71
N GLY A 113 0.33 2.36 1.70
CA GLY A 113 1.63 2.80 2.20
C GLY A 113 2.49 3.45 1.11
N SER A 114 3.73 3.78 1.45
CA SER A 114 4.70 4.34 0.50
C SER A 114 5.55 3.24 -0.17
N ILE A 115 6.23 3.60 -1.25
CA ILE A 115 7.27 2.75 -1.86
C ILE A 115 8.44 2.54 -0.88
N ASP A 116 8.72 3.53 -0.02
CA ASP A 116 9.80 3.46 0.96
C ASP A 116 9.51 2.43 2.05
N THR A 117 8.29 2.40 2.59
CA THR A 117 7.86 1.32 3.51
C THR A 117 7.90 -0.03 2.80
N LEU A 118 7.41 -0.13 1.56
CA LEU A 118 7.41 -1.40 0.83
C LEU A 118 8.82 -1.95 0.66
N ARG A 119 9.76 -1.09 0.24
CA ARG A 119 11.18 -1.43 0.09
C ARG A 119 11.78 -1.84 1.43
N LEU A 120 11.59 -1.03 2.47
CA LEU A 120 12.15 -1.27 3.80
C LEU A 120 11.71 -2.62 4.37
N LEU A 121 10.41 -2.93 4.29
CA LEU A 121 9.86 -4.20 4.77
C LEU A 121 10.31 -5.39 3.91
N HIS A 122 10.41 -5.21 2.60
CA HIS A 122 10.92 -6.24 1.70
C HIS A 122 12.40 -6.58 2.00
N GLU A 123 13.23 -5.57 2.24
CA GLU A 123 14.64 -5.74 2.66
C GLU A 123 14.76 -6.50 4.00
N HIS A 124 13.74 -6.39 4.86
CA HIS A 124 13.65 -7.15 6.11
C HIS A 124 12.93 -8.51 5.97
N GLY A 125 12.68 -8.98 4.76
CA GLY A 125 12.19 -10.33 4.51
C GLY A 125 10.68 -10.47 4.31
N ALA A 126 9.92 -9.37 4.26
CA ALA A 126 8.52 -9.43 3.86
C ALA A 126 8.40 -9.89 2.39
N SER A 127 7.49 -10.82 2.13
CA SER A 127 7.33 -11.40 0.80
C SER A 127 6.51 -10.50 -0.13
N ILE A 128 7.04 -10.24 -1.33
CA ILE A 128 6.24 -9.72 -2.44
C ILE A 128 5.56 -10.89 -3.14
N SER A 129 4.28 -10.74 -3.45
CA SER A 129 3.48 -11.73 -4.19
C SER A 129 2.60 -11.06 -5.23
N GLU A 130 1.86 -11.84 -6.01
CA GLU A 130 0.89 -11.34 -6.98
C GLU A 130 -0.16 -10.45 -6.30
N SER A 131 -0.49 -10.74 -5.02
CA SER A 131 -1.38 -9.89 -4.23
C SER A 131 -0.84 -8.46 -4.10
N THR A 132 0.48 -8.29 -3.96
CA THR A 132 1.12 -6.97 -3.87
C THR A 132 0.86 -6.13 -5.11
N LEU A 133 1.09 -6.69 -6.31
CA LEU A 133 0.86 -5.97 -7.57
C LEU A 133 -0.65 -5.77 -7.84
N ASN A 134 -1.47 -6.80 -7.59
CA ASN A 134 -2.92 -6.70 -7.80
C ASN A 134 -3.56 -5.62 -6.94
N ASN A 135 -3.13 -5.50 -5.68
CA ASN A 135 -3.63 -4.46 -4.77
C ASN A 135 -3.18 -3.06 -5.20
N ALA A 136 -1.92 -2.86 -5.61
CA ALA A 136 -1.46 -1.60 -6.19
C ALA A 136 -2.28 -1.21 -7.44
N ALA A 137 -2.56 -2.19 -8.30
CA ALA A 137 -3.30 -1.98 -9.54
C ALA A 137 -4.78 -1.66 -9.26
N TRP A 138 -5.44 -2.43 -8.41
CA TRP A 138 -6.83 -2.20 -7.99
C TRP A 138 -6.99 -0.85 -7.28
N ARG A 139 -5.96 -0.40 -6.54
CA ARG A 139 -5.93 0.91 -5.88
C ARG A 139 -5.56 2.09 -6.78
N GLY A 140 -5.28 1.86 -8.07
CA GLY A 140 -4.93 2.93 -9.00
C GLY A 140 -3.63 3.63 -8.63
N ARG A 141 -2.58 2.88 -8.26
CA ARG A 141 -1.30 3.43 -7.80
C ARG A 141 -0.20 3.25 -8.85
N PRO A 142 -0.10 4.12 -9.87
CA PRO A 142 0.81 3.93 -10.99
C PRO A 142 2.28 3.92 -10.58
N GLU A 143 2.73 4.75 -9.64
CA GLU A 143 4.14 4.75 -9.22
C GLU A 143 4.51 3.46 -8.47
N MET A 144 3.59 2.92 -7.68
CA MET A 144 3.79 1.64 -6.98
C MET A 144 3.84 0.48 -7.99
N VAL A 145 2.94 0.48 -8.98
CA VAL A 145 2.93 -0.52 -10.06
C VAL A 145 4.23 -0.47 -10.87
N ALA A 146 4.66 0.72 -11.29
CA ALA A 146 5.93 0.90 -12.00
C ALA A 146 7.11 0.39 -11.16
N PHE A 147 7.16 0.72 -9.86
CA PHE A 147 8.22 0.24 -8.98
C PHE A 147 8.27 -1.30 -8.90
N LEU A 148 7.11 -1.95 -8.73
CA LEU A 148 7.03 -3.42 -8.64
C LEU A 148 7.45 -4.10 -9.96
N ILE A 149 7.18 -3.48 -11.10
CA ILE A 149 7.59 -4.00 -12.42
C ILE A 149 9.09 -3.78 -12.64
N ASP A 150 9.54 -2.53 -12.52
CA ASP A 150 10.88 -2.11 -12.97
C ASP A 150 12.00 -2.50 -11.98
N HIS A 151 11.69 -2.53 -10.68
CA HIS A 151 12.70 -2.75 -9.64
C HIS A 151 12.58 -4.10 -8.94
N VAL A 152 11.37 -4.65 -8.83
CA VAL A 152 11.17 -5.97 -8.19
C VAL A 152 11.15 -7.10 -9.22
N GLY A 153 10.66 -6.84 -10.45
CA GLY A 153 10.61 -7.85 -11.51
C GLY A 153 9.53 -8.91 -11.29
N ILE A 154 8.40 -8.51 -10.71
CA ILE A 154 7.26 -9.40 -10.51
C ILE A 154 6.62 -9.80 -11.86
N ASP A 155 6.14 -11.04 -11.96
CA ASP A 155 5.43 -11.52 -13.15
C ASP A 155 4.06 -10.84 -13.27
N ILE A 156 3.94 -9.91 -14.23
CA ILE A 156 2.74 -9.10 -14.47
C ILE A 156 1.51 -9.91 -14.93
N ASN A 157 1.73 -11.11 -15.48
CA ASN A 157 0.67 -11.96 -16.00
C ASN A 157 0.28 -13.08 -15.03
N LYS A 158 0.97 -13.21 -13.89
CA LYS A 158 0.66 -14.27 -12.94
C LYS A 158 -0.60 -13.92 -12.15
N ALA A 159 -1.61 -14.77 -12.27
CA ALA A 159 -2.84 -14.63 -11.53
C ALA A 159 -2.64 -14.89 -10.02
N TYR A 160 -3.32 -14.10 -9.19
CA TYR A 160 -3.28 -14.26 -7.73
C TYR A 160 -4.01 -15.54 -7.30
N ALA A 161 -3.25 -16.53 -6.83
CA ALA A 161 -3.76 -17.84 -6.42
C ALA A 161 -4.05 -17.96 -4.90
N GLY A 162 -3.83 -16.89 -4.13
CA GLY A 162 -4.04 -16.92 -2.68
C GLY A 162 -5.52 -16.85 -2.28
N LYS A 163 -5.74 -16.89 -0.96
CA LYS A 163 -7.09 -16.95 -0.35
C LYS A 163 -7.43 -15.76 0.53
N HIS A 164 -6.48 -14.85 0.76
CA HIS A 164 -6.63 -13.77 1.74
C HIS A 164 -7.42 -12.57 1.16
N GLU A 165 -7.44 -12.43 -0.16
CA GLU A 165 -8.14 -11.36 -0.89
C GLU A 165 -9.15 -11.96 -1.88
N PRO A 166 -10.35 -12.38 -1.42
CA PRO A 166 -11.32 -13.09 -2.26
C PRO A 166 -11.75 -12.34 -3.53
N LEU A 167 -11.78 -11.00 -3.48
CA LEU A 167 -12.18 -10.15 -4.61
C LEU A 167 -11.16 -10.16 -5.76
N LEU A 168 -9.89 -10.41 -5.46
CA LEU A 168 -8.80 -10.40 -6.44
C LEU A 168 -8.36 -11.83 -6.81
N ARG A 169 -9.07 -12.85 -6.30
CA ARG A 169 -8.72 -14.24 -6.52
C ARG A 169 -8.80 -14.57 -8.01
N ASN A 170 -7.76 -15.25 -8.49
CA ASN A 170 -7.54 -15.59 -9.88
C ASN A 170 -7.37 -14.37 -10.80
N GLN A 171 -7.23 -13.15 -10.27
CA GLN A 171 -7.03 -11.97 -11.10
C GLN A 171 -5.55 -11.76 -11.40
N THR A 172 -5.24 -11.28 -12.61
CA THR A 172 -3.97 -10.60 -12.92
C THR A 172 -4.04 -9.15 -12.43
N ALA A 173 -2.90 -8.44 -12.47
CA ALA A 173 -2.87 -7.03 -12.11
C ALA A 173 -3.72 -6.16 -13.06
N LEU A 174 -3.71 -6.48 -14.36
CA LEU A 174 -4.49 -5.75 -15.35
C LEU A 174 -5.99 -5.97 -15.17
N CYS A 175 -6.42 -7.20 -14.87
CA CYS A 175 -7.83 -7.45 -14.56
C CYS A 175 -8.24 -6.78 -13.24
N SER A 176 -7.36 -6.81 -12.23
CA SER A 176 -7.58 -6.09 -10.96
C SER A 176 -7.81 -4.58 -11.18
N ALA A 177 -7.06 -3.95 -12.09
CA ALA A 177 -7.31 -2.56 -12.48
C ALA A 177 -8.66 -2.41 -13.22
N ALA A 178 -8.98 -3.32 -14.13
CA ALA A 178 -10.20 -3.29 -14.95
C ALA A 178 -11.51 -3.42 -14.14
N ILE A 179 -11.46 -4.07 -12.97
CA ILE A 179 -12.59 -4.19 -12.03
C ILE A 179 -12.54 -3.19 -10.87
N SER A 180 -11.56 -2.28 -10.86
CA SER A 180 -11.45 -1.30 -9.78
C SER A 180 -12.67 -0.37 -9.75
N PRO A 181 -13.22 -0.04 -8.57
CA PRO A 181 -14.27 0.97 -8.45
C PRO A 181 -13.72 2.41 -8.47
N LEU A 182 -12.40 2.59 -8.49
CA LEU A 182 -11.76 3.90 -8.41
C LEU A 182 -11.57 4.50 -9.80
N ALA A 183 -11.70 5.82 -9.95
CA ALA A 183 -11.46 6.50 -11.22
C ALA A 183 -10.04 7.07 -11.34
N ASP A 184 -9.44 7.46 -10.21
CA ASP A 184 -8.13 8.12 -10.17
C ASP A 184 -7.00 7.10 -10.29
N GLY A 185 -5.98 7.40 -11.11
CA GLY A 185 -4.76 6.61 -11.31
C GLY A 185 -4.93 5.24 -11.99
N VAL A 186 -6.13 4.65 -12.04
CA VAL A 186 -6.36 3.31 -12.62
C VAL A 186 -6.12 3.26 -14.13
N GLY A 187 -6.34 4.37 -14.85
CA GLY A 187 -6.06 4.46 -16.28
C GLY A 187 -4.56 4.44 -16.55
N GLU A 188 -3.79 5.18 -15.76
CA GLU A 188 -2.33 5.21 -15.77
C GLU A 188 -1.76 3.84 -15.41
N VAL A 189 -2.33 3.15 -14.42
CA VAL A 189 -2.00 1.75 -14.10
C VAL A 189 -2.22 0.83 -15.29
N ALA A 190 -3.40 0.90 -15.94
CA ALA A 190 -3.69 0.05 -17.09
C ALA A 190 -2.69 0.30 -18.23
N LYS A 191 -2.34 1.55 -18.50
CA LYS A 191 -1.29 1.92 -19.47
C LYS A 191 0.08 1.36 -19.08
N ALA A 192 0.48 1.53 -17.81
CA ALA A 192 1.74 1.04 -17.27
C ALA A 192 1.87 -0.49 -17.29
N LEU A 193 0.75 -1.23 -17.27
CA LEU A 193 0.74 -2.69 -17.42
C LEU A 193 0.73 -3.12 -18.90
N LEU A 194 0.00 -2.42 -19.77
CA LEU A 194 -0.07 -2.73 -21.20
C LEU A 194 1.25 -2.44 -21.94
N GLU A 195 2.00 -1.41 -21.53
CA GLU A 195 3.30 -1.05 -22.11
C GLU A 195 4.33 -2.21 -22.05
N PRO A 196 4.56 -2.86 -20.89
CA PRO A 196 5.40 -4.06 -20.79
C PRO A 196 4.71 -5.34 -21.30
N ARG A 197 3.54 -5.23 -21.96
CA ARG A 197 2.76 -6.32 -22.55
C ARG A 197 2.12 -7.27 -21.54
N ALA A 198 1.49 -6.73 -20.49
CA ALA A 198 0.48 -7.50 -19.76
C ALA A 198 -0.58 -8.01 -20.74
N ASP A 199 -0.99 -9.26 -20.58
CA ASP A 199 -1.96 -9.93 -21.45
C ASP A 199 -3.39 -9.58 -21.02
N PRO A 200 -4.13 -8.79 -21.81
CA PRO A 200 -5.52 -8.49 -21.50
C PRO A 200 -6.48 -9.65 -21.77
N TYR A 201 -6.01 -10.74 -22.40
CA TYR A 201 -6.76 -11.94 -22.74
C TYR A 201 -6.36 -13.16 -21.90
N HIS A 202 -5.77 -12.94 -20.72
CA HIS A 202 -5.31 -14.02 -19.86
C HIS A 202 -6.42 -15.07 -19.62
N GLU A 203 -6.10 -16.36 -19.80
CA GLU A 203 -7.08 -17.46 -19.91
C GLU A 203 -8.04 -17.57 -18.71
N ASP A 204 -7.52 -17.33 -17.51
CA ASP A 204 -8.29 -17.38 -16.26
C ASP A 204 -8.87 -16.02 -15.81
N SER A 205 -8.50 -14.93 -16.48
CA SER A 205 -8.69 -13.55 -16.00
C SER A 205 -8.66 -12.56 -17.17
N ASN A 206 -9.74 -12.54 -17.95
CA ASN A 206 -9.80 -11.76 -19.18
C ASN A 206 -10.20 -10.32 -18.85
N ALA A 207 -9.20 -9.45 -18.72
CA ALA A 207 -9.40 -8.06 -18.34
C ALA A 207 -10.31 -7.30 -19.32
N LEU A 208 -10.31 -7.65 -20.61
CA LEU A 208 -11.16 -7.02 -21.62
C LEU A 208 -12.64 -7.41 -21.47
N GLU A 209 -12.91 -8.65 -21.07
CA GLU A 209 -14.28 -9.16 -20.87
C GLU A 209 -14.84 -8.79 -19.50
N GLU A 210 -13.99 -8.78 -18.48
CA GLU A 210 -14.38 -8.52 -17.08
C GLU A 210 -14.39 -7.02 -16.72
N ALA A 211 -13.87 -6.14 -17.59
CA ALA A 211 -13.78 -4.71 -17.30
C ALA A 211 -15.14 -4.10 -16.92
N THR A 212 -15.20 -3.50 -15.75
CA THR A 212 -16.35 -2.72 -15.28
C THR A 212 -16.00 -1.24 -15.06
N ASN A 213 -14.71 -0.92 -15.02
CA ASN A 213 -14.21 0.45 -14.88
C ASN A 213 -14.21 1.18 -16.24
N SER A 214 -14.97 2.26 -16.36
CA SER A 214 -15.10 3.01 -17.61
C SER A 214 -13.78 3.63 -18.10
N VAL A 215 -12.91 4.08 -17.19
CA VAL A 215 -11.61 4.67 -17.55
C VAL A 215 -10.71 3.61 -18.19
N VAL A 216 -10.68 2.40 -17.62
CA VAL A 216 -9.89 1.29 -18.16
C VAL A 216 -10.47 0.79 -19.49
N ILE A 217 -11.80 0.78 -19.64
CA ILE A 217 -12.46 0.45 -20.92
C ILE A 217 -12.02 1.43 -22.03
N ASP A 218 -11.96 2.74 -21.73
CA ASP A 218 -11.46 3.75 -22.68
C ASP A 218 -10.00 3.50 -23.05
N VAL A 219 -9.15 3.14 -22.08
CA VAL A 219 -7.75 2.74 -22.32
C VAL A 219 -7.67 1.52 -23.24
N PHE A 220 -8.53 0.52 -23.05
CA PHE A 220 -8.57 -0.65 -23.92
C PHE A 220 -9.01 -0.31 -25.35
N HIS A 221 -9.96 0.60 -25.52
CA HIS A 221 -10.35 1.11 -26.85
C HIS A 221 -9.18 1.82 -27.53
N GLU A 222 -8.49 2.71 -26.81
CA GLU A 222 -7.28 3.41 -27.30
C GLU A 222 -6.18 2.41 -27.68
N TRP A 223 -5.91 1.44 -26.81
CA TRP A 223 -4.90 0.41 -27.02
C TRP A 223 -5.18 -0.46 -28.24
N LYS A 224 -6.42 -0.93 -28.42
CA LYS A 224 -6.84 -1.72 -29.61
C LYS A 224 -6.67 -0.91 -30.90
N HIS A 225 -7.13 0.33 -30.90
CA HIS A 225 -6.97 1.22 -32.06
C HIS A 225 -5.50 1.38 -32.46
N ASN A 226 -4.61 1.56 -31.47
CA ASN A 226 -3.17 1.70 -31.71
C ASN A 226 -2.47 0.42 -32.21
N LEU A 227 -3.06 -0.76 -32.01
CA LEU A 227 -2.58 -2.02 -32.60
C LEU A 227 -2.98 -2.16 -34.06
N GLU A 228 -4.15 -1.64 -34.43
CA GLU A 228 -4.72 -1.74 -35.77
C GLU A 228 -4.17 -0.66 -36.73
N GLU A 229 -3.72 0.49 -36.21
CA GLU A 229 -3.11 1.52 -37.06
C GLU A 229 -1.70 1.12 -37.55
N PRO A 230 -1.43 1.19 -38.87
CA PRO A 230 -0.09 0.96 -39.39
C PRO A 230 0.84 2.07 -38.89
N LYS A 231 1.84 1.72 -38.06
CA LYS A 231 2.89 2.63 -37.60
C LYS A 231 3.52 3.37 -38.78
N THR A 232 3.03 4.57 -39.08
CA THR A 232 3.57 5.38 -40.17
C THR A 232 4.96 5.84 -39.75
N LYS A 233 5.97 5.40 -40.51
CA LYS A 233 7.39 5.70 -40.27
C LYS A 233 7.58 7.21 -40.11
N THR A 234 7.94 7.66 -38.91
CA THR A 234 8.54 8.99 -38.72
C THR A 234 9.83 9.03 -39.52
N ARG A 235 9.76 9.69 -40.68
CA ARG A 235 10.89 9.95 -41.57
C ARG A 235 11.89 10.79 -40.77
N LYS A 236 12.97 10.19 -40.26
CA LYS A 236 14.14 10.94 -39.81
C LYS A 236 14.68 11.69 -41.03
N THR A 237 14.37 12.96 -41.13
CA THR A 237 15.07 13.89 -42.02
C THR A 237 16.49 14.04 -41.48
N THR A 238 17.39 13.18 -41.97
CA THR A 238 18.83 13.42 -41.85
C THR A 238 19.16 14.74 -42.54
N HIS A 239 19.32 15.81 -41.77
CA HIS A 239 20.02 16.99 -42.22
C HIS A 239 21.48 16.61 -42.48
N ARG A 240 21.81 16.42 -43.75
CA ARG A 240 23.17 16.23 -44.24
C ARG A 240 23.87 17.59 -44.16
N THR A 241 24.61 17.84 -43.08
CA THR A 241 25.53 18.98 -42.99
C THR A 241 26.75 18.69 -43.85
N ASN A 242 26.90 19.43 -44.95
CA ASN A 242 28.11 19.44 -45.75
C ASN A 242 29.21 20.15 -44.96
N PHE A 243 30.17 19.41 -44.43
CA PHE A 243 31.41 19.97 -43.89
C PHE A 243 32.44 20.06 -45.03
N THR A 244 32.90 21.28 -45.26
CA THR A 244 33.98 21.67 -46.16
C THR A 244 35.33 21.17 -45.63
N ALA A 245 36.03 20.35 -46.40
CA ALA A 245 37.43 20.03 -46.15
C ALA A 245 38.32 21.07 -46.87
N SER A 246 38.88 21.99 -46.08
CA SER A 246 39.97 22.87 -46.51
C SER A 246 41.23 22.04 -46.72
N LYS A 247 41.81 22.11 -47.93
CA LYS A 247 43.13 21.56 -48.25
C LYS A 247 44.23 22.52 -47.82
N THR A 248 45.16 22.02 -47.03
CA THR A 248 46.55 22.47 -46.81
C THR A 248 47.30 21.16 -46.49
N ILE A 249 48.46 20.74 -46.99
CA ILE A 249 49.68 21.24 -47.67
C ILE A 249 50.45 19.93 -48.10
N PRO A 250 51.54 19.91 -48.91
CA PRO A 250 52.43 20.99 -49.35
C PRO A 250 52.40 21.37 -50.83
#